data_AF-A0A960Q535-F1
#
_entry.id   AF-A0A960Q535-F1
#
_cell.length_a   1.000
_cell.length_b   1.000
_cell.length_c   1.000
_cell.angle_alpha   90.00
_cell.angle_beta   90.00
_cell.angle_gamma   90.00
#
_symmetry.space_group_name_H-M   'P 1'
#
loop_
_entity.id
_entity.type
_entity.pdbx_description
1 polymer ?
#
loop_
_entity_poly.entity_id
_entity_poly.type
_entity_poly.pdbx_seq_one_letter_code
_entity_poly.pdbx_strand_id
1 'polypeptide(L)' 'EMNGVELWHHLKAAHPHLHFVFASGYAPETLPDTQAISRASILSKPFNLQTLQTAIDHKEKVT' A
#
# COMPACT_ATOMS: atom_id res chain seq x y z
N GLU A 1 -14.67 -2.19 14.17
CA GLU A 1 -14.08 -1.57 12.97
C GLU A 1 -12.74 -2.21 12.68
N MET A 2 -12.32 -2.24 11.42
CA MET A 2 -11.04 -2.80 10.97
C MET A 2 -10.23 -1.70 10.29
N ASN A 3 -8.96 -1.54 10.64
CA ASN A 3 -8.10 -0.52 10.06
C ASN A 3 -7.51 -0.97 8.71
N GLY A 4 -6.85 -0.04 7.99
CA GLY A 4 -6.31 -0.32 6.66
C GLY A 4 -5.22 -1.42 6.62
N VAL A 5 -4.44 -1.57 7.68
CA VAL A 5 -3.38 -2.58 7.80
C VAL A 5 -3.99 -3.97 8.06
N GLU A 6 -4.98 -4.04 8.95
CA GLU A 6 -5.72 -5.28 9.22
C GLU A 6 -6.47 -5.76 7.97
N LEU A 7 -7.08 -4.84 7.20
CA LEU A 7 -7.71 -5.16 5.93
C LEU A 7 -6.71 -5.75 4.92
N TRP A 8 -5.52 -5.14 4.81
CA TRP A 8 -4.48 -5.63 3.91
C TRP A 8 -4.03 -7.05 4.28
N HIS A 9 -3.80 -7.33 5.57
CA HIS A 9 -3.42 -8.68 6.03
C HIS A 9 -4.48 -9.71 5.63
N HIS A 10 -5.77 -9.42 5.87
CA HIS A 10 -6.86 -10.31 5.48
C HIS A 10 -6.95 -10.52 3.95
N LEU A 11 -6.84 -9.45 3.17
CA LEU A 11 -6.93 -9.54 1.72
C LEU A 11 -5.69 -10.19 1.09
N LYS A 12 -4.49 -9.99 1.65
CA LYS A 12 -3.26 -10.62 1.14
C LYS A 12 -3.27 -12.13 1.40
N ALA A 13 -3.81 -12.57 2.53
CA ALA A 13 -3.98 -13.98 2.84
C ALA A 13 -4.97 -14.68 1.87
N ALA A 14 -6.08 -14.01 1.55
CA ALA A 14 -7.10 -14.56 0.64
C ALA A 14 -6.74 -14.40 -0.85
N HIS A 15 -6.06 -13.31 -1.20
CA HIS A 15 -5.77 -12.89 -2.57
C HIS A 15 -4.33 -12.39 -2.71
N PRO A 16 -3.32 -13.29 -2.65
CA PRO A 16 -1.92 -12.91 -2.63
C PRO A 16 -1.44 -12.19 -3.90
N HIS A 17 -2.18 -12.31 -5.01
CA HIS A 17 -1.89 -11.68 -6.30
C HIS A 17 -2.35 -10.22 -6.40
N LEU A 18 -3.19 -9.74 -5.48
CA LEU A 18 -3.63 -8.35 -5.51
C LEU A 18 -2.45 -7.42 -5.19
N HIS A 19 -2.36 -6.35 -5.98
CA HIS A 19 -1.44 -5.25 -5.74
C HIS A 19 -2.14 -4.22 -4.86
N PHE A 20 -1.45 -3.77 -3.81
CA PHE A 20 -2.02 -2.84 -2.83
C PHE A 20 -1.25 -1.53 -2.83
N VAL A 21 -2.01 -0.43 -2.81
CA VAL A 21 -1.48 0.93 -2.67
C VAL A 21 -2.07 1.56 -1.42
N PHE A 22 -1.23 1.94 -0.45
CA PHE A 22 -1.67 2.61 0.77
C PHE A 22 -1.65 4.12 0.62
N ALA A 23 -2.83 4.73 0.55
CA ALA A 23 -2.97 6.18 0.47
C ALA A 23 -3.00 6.83 1.87
N SER A 24 -1.86 7.33 2.37
CA SER A 24 -1.71 7.86 3.74
C SER A 24 -1.38 9.36 3.77
N GLY A 25 -1.97 10.11 4.70
CA GLY A 25 -1.54 11.49 5.03
C GLY A 25 -0.43 11.55 6.07
N TYR A 26 -0.05 10.41 6.64
CA TYR A 26 1.03 10.29 7.61
C TYR A 26 2.32 9.85 6.91
N ALA A 27 3.46 10.24 7.47
CA ALA A 27 4.75 9.85 6.93
C ALA A 27 4.90 8.30 6.97
N PRO A 28 5.44 7.65 5.91
CA PRO A 28 5.58 6.19 5.82
C PRO A 28 6.10 5.50 7.09
N GLU A 29 7.07 6.14 7.75
CA GLU A 29 7.73 5.71 8.99
C GLU A 29 6.82 5.64 10.21
N THR A 30 5.64 6.26 10.14
CA THR A 30 4.64 6.27 11.22
C THR A 30 3.55 5.22 11.05
N LEU A 31 3.53 4.50 9.92
CA LEU A 31 2.59 3.42 9.71
C LEU A 31 3.02 2.18 10.51
N PRO A 32 2.12 1.55 11.29
CA PRO A 32 2.43 0.29 11.94
C PRO A 32 2.70 -0.77 10.88
N ASP A 33 3.75 -1.58 11.10
CA ASP A 33 4.16 -2.66 10.19
C ASP A 33 4.77 -2.18 8.85
N THR A 34 5.77 -1.29 8.95
CA THR A 34 6.52 -0.74 7.81
C THR A 34 7.15 -1.80 6.90
N GLN A 35 7.42 -3.02 7.38
CA GLN A 35 7.92 -4.12 6.56
C GLN A 35 6.83 -4.79 5.72
N ALA A 36 5.62 -4.97 6.25
CA ALA A 36 4.48 -5.45 5.48
C ALA A 36 4.07 -4.43 4.41
N ILE A 37 4.09 -3.15 4.80
CA ILE A 37 3.76 -2.04 3.92
C ILE A 37 4.89 -1.76 2.93
N SER A 38 6.16 -2.09 3.19
CA SER A 38 7.23 -1.88 2.19
C SER A 38 7.05 -2.72 0.92
N ARG A 39 6.31 -3.83 0.99
CA ARG A 39 5.89 -4.61 -0.18
C ARG A 39 4.67 -4.02 -0.91
N ALA A 40 3.96 -3.12 -0.26
CA ALA A 40 2.88 -2.34 -0.85
C ALA A 40 3.40 -0.95 -1.25
N SER A 41 2.86 -0.35 -2.30
CA SER A 41 3.28 1.02 -2.64
C SER A 41 2.58 2.01 -1.70
N ILE A 42 3.32 2.87 -1.00
CA ILE A 42 2.71 3.97 -0.22
C ILE A 42 2.53 5.19 -1.12
N LEU A 43 1.33 5.75 -1.12
CA LEU A 43 1.00 7.00 -1.80
C LEU A 43 0.69 8.07 -0.75
N SER A 44 1.63 8.99 -0.55
CA SER A 44 1.46 10.10 0.40
C SER A 44 0.43 11.11 -0.09
N LYS A 45 -0.46 11.55 0.81
CA LYS A 45 -1.42 12.62 0.57
C LYS A 45 -0.80 13.98 0.94
N PRO A 46 -1.14 15.07 0.22
CA PRO A 46 -1.94 15.07 -1.00
C PRO A 46 -1.15 14.50 -2.19
N PHE A 47 -1.86 13.86 -3.13
CA PHE A 47 -1.30 13.35 -4.38
C PHE A 47 -2.10 13.87 -5.57
N ASN A 48 -1.49 13.88 -6.75
CA ASN A 48 -2.13 14.23 -8.01
C ASN A 48 -2.29 12.98 -8.90
N LEU A 49 -2.92 13.13 -10.07
CA LEU A 49 -3.15 12.00 -10.98
C LEU A 49 -1.85 11.35 -11.47
N GLN A 50 -0.79 12.14 -11.65
CA GLN A 50 0.49 11.61 -12.09
C GLN A 50 1.14 10.72 -11.03
N THR A 51 1.15 11.15 -9.77
CA THR A 51 1.72 10.35 -8.68
C THR A 51 0.88 9.12 -8.35
N LEU A 52 -0.45 9.20 -8.53
CA LEU A 52 -1.34 8.04 -8.46
C LEU A 52 -1.04 7.02 -9.57
N GLN A 53 -0.90 7.48 -10.82
CA GLN A 53 -0.60 6.62 -11.96
C GLN A 53 0.71 5.86 -11.75
N THR A 54 1.77 6.56 -11.34
CA THR A 54 3.07 5.94 -11.01
C THR A 54 2.94 4.87 -9.94
N ALA A 55 2.14 5.11 -8.89
CA ALA A 55 1.94 4.13 -7.81
C ALA A 55 1.20 2.87 -8.27
N ILE A 56 0.29 2.98 -9.24
CA ILE A 56 -0.46 1.84 -9.80
C ILE A 56 0.40 1.03 -10.78
N ASP A 57 1.26 1.70 -11.55
CA ASP A 57 2.11 1.07 -12.57
C ASP A 57 3.32 0.35 -11.97
N HIS A 58 3.78 0.77 -10.78
CA HIS A 58 4.83 0.09 -10.01
C HIS A 58 4.34 -1.22 -9.37
N LYS A 59 3.99 -2.21 -10.20
CA LYS A 59 3.80 -3.58 -9.72
C LYS A 59 5.14 -4.14 -9.24
N GLU A 60 5.20 -4.64 -8.01
CA GLU A 60 6.34 -5.44 -7.54
C GLU A 60 6.63 -6.54 -8.56
N LYS A 61 7.88 -6.64 -9.01
CA LYS A 61 8.34 -7.79 -9.78
C LYS A 61 8.32 -9.00 -8.85
N VAL A 62 7.31 -9.85 -9.00
CA VAL A 62 7.32 -11.19 -8.40
C VAL A 62 8.50 -11.93 -9.00
N THR A 63 9.58 -12.04 -8.23
CA THR A 63 10.78 -12.82 -8.54
C THR A 63 10.73 -14.12 -7.77
#